data_AF-A0A7S0PL89-F1
#
_entry.id   AF-A0A7S0PL89-F1
#
_cell.length_a   1.000
_cell.length_b   1.000
_cell.length_c   1.000
_cell.angle_alpha   90.00
_cell.angle_beta   90.00
_cell.angle_gamma   90.00
#
_symmetry.space_group_name_H-M   'P 1'
#
loop_
_entity.id
_entity.type
_entity.pdbx_description
1 polymer ?
#
loop_
_entity_poly.entity_id
_entity_poly.type
_entity_poly.pdbx_seq_one_letter_code
_entity_poly.pdbx_strand_id
1 'polypeptide(L)'
;MPNSRVFLDIDLDSHREKYQRARDFVEATDLRYGWTSKDIAELGGGEKQRVVECYADDFDWGSKGPIEIEPAAEERVVIELFDDKAPLAVENFRALCTGEKGMSKNCAVPYHYKGVKFHRVVKGFMMQGGDFAMQNGSGGGGNWGKKV
;
A
#
# COMPACT_ATOMS: atom_id res chain seq x y z
N MET A 1 -15.33 -24.37 16.83
CA MET A 1 -13.96 -24.05 16.39
C MET A 1 -13.77 -22.55 16.55
N PRO A 2 -12.57 -22.04 16.89
CA PRO A 2 -12.35 -20.60 16.97
C PRO A 2 -12.49 -19.98 15.57
N ASN A 3 -13.03 -18.76 15.52
CA ASN A 3 -13.14 -17.97 14.28
C ASN A 3 -11.75 -17.67 13.70
N SER A 4 -11.66 -17.70 12.39
CA SER A 4 -10.44 -17.33 11.65
C SER A 4 -10.17 -15.83 11.76
N ARG A 5 -8.89 -15.45 11.69
CA ARG A 5 -8.47 -14.05 11.69
C ARG A 5 -7.54 -13.75 10.52
N VAL A 6 -7.70 -12.57 9.96
CA VAL A 6 -6.81 -12.01 8.93
C VAL A 6 -6.44 -10.58 9.31
N PHE A 7 -5.40 -10.04 8.68
CA PHE A 7 -5.03 -8.64 8.86
C PHE A 7 -4.82 -7.96 7.52
N LEU A 8 -5.01 -6.64 7.50
CA LEU A 8 -4.69 -5.76 6.40
C LEU A 8 -3.75 -4.67 6.93
N ASP A 9 -2.61 -4.52 6.27
CA ASP A 9 -1.70 -3.39 6.48
C ASP A 9 -2.16 -2.24 5.59
N ILE A 10 -2.38 -1.08 6.20
CA ILE A 10 -2.93 0.11 5.55
C ILE A 10 -1.78 1.09 5.31
N ASP A 11 -1.69 1.62 4.10
CA ASP A 11 -0.79 2.73 3.78
C ASP A 11 -1.63 4.01 3.70
N LEU A 12 -1.30 4.97 4.54
CA LEU A 12 -1.98 6.27 4.58
C LEU A 12 -1.27 7.22 3.63
N ASP A 13 -2.04 7.86 2.74
CA ASP A 13 -1.55 8.88 1.80
C ASP A 13 -0.30 8.49 1.00
N SER A 14 -0.22 7.22 0.58
CA SER A 14 0.92 6.65 -0.16
C SER A 14 2.27 6.89 0.54
N HIS A 15 2.30 6.89 1.87
CA HIS A 15 3.50 7.21 2.64
C HIS A 15 4.68 6.30 2.28
N ARG A 16 4.43 5.00 2.07
CA ARG A 16 5.48 4.05 1.67
C ARG A 16 6.10 4.41 0.32
N GLU A 17 5.31 4.90 -0.63
CA GLU A 17 5.81 5.34 -1.94
C GLU A 17 6.66 6.60 -1.82
N LYS A 18 6.21 7.58 -1.03
CA LYS A 18 6.95 8.83 -0.77
C LYS A 18 8.28 8.56 -0.06
N TYR A 19 8.29 7.62 0.88
CA TYR A 19 9.50 7.18 1.58
C TYR A 19 10.46 6.44 0.63
N GLN A 20 9.94 5.55 -0.22
CA GLN A 20 10.76 4.88 -1.23
C GLN A 20 11.41 5.88 -2.19
N ARG A 21 10.69 6.91 -2.62
CA ARG A 21 11.23 7.97 -3.46
C ARG A 21 12.38 8.72 -2.80
N ALA A 22 12.29 8.96 -1.49
CA ALA A 22 13.38 9.56 -0.72
C ALA A 22 14.61 8.65 -0.69
N ARG A 23 14.42 7.34 -0.50
CA ARG A 23 15.51 6.35 -0.56
C ARG A 23 16.18 6.32 -1.92
N ASP A 24 15.39 6.25 -2.99
CA ASP A 24 15.89 6.24 -4.36
C ASP A 24 16.69 7.51 -4.67
N PHE A 25 16.27 8.67 -4.15
CA PHE A 25 17.01 9.92 -4.29
C PHE A 25 18.35 9.87 -3.55
N VAL A 26 18.37 9.45 -2.29
CA VAL A 26 19.60 9.33 -1.49
C VAL A 26 20.59 8.38 -2.17
N GLU A 27 20.13 7.20 -2.59
CA GLU A 27 20.96 6.22 -3.27
C GLU A 27 21.54 6.77 -4.59
N ALA A 28 20.70 7.43 -5.40
CA ALA A 28 21.12 7.96 -6.70
C ALA A 28 22.03 9.19 -6.61
N THR A 29 22.02 9.90 -5.48
CA THR A 29 22.73 11.18 -5.31
C THR A 29 23.86 11.14 -4.28
N ASP A 30 24.14 9.97 -3.72
CA ASP A 30 25.25 9.68 -2.79
C ASP A 30 26.56 10.35 -3.20
N LEU A 31 27.03 10.09 -4.42
CA LEU A 31 28.28 10.68 -4.92
C LEU A 31 28.20 12.19 -5.16
N ARG A 32 27.00 12.74 -5.39
CA ARG A 32 26.79 14.16 -5.70
C ARG A 32 26.80 15.01 -4.43
N TYR A 33 26.14 14.54 -3.37
CA TYR A 33 25.95 15.31 -2.13
C TYR A 33 26.79 14.79 -0.96
N GLY A 34 27.48 13.65 -1.13
CA GLY A 34 28.40 13.06 -0.15
C GLY A 34 27.67 12.61 1.11
N TRP A 35 26.58 11.86 0.97
CA TRP A 35 25.82 11.32 2.10
C TRP A 35 26.69 10.37 2.92
N THR A 36 26.47 10.31 4.24
CA THR A 36 27.19 9.36 5.10
C THR A 36 26.75 7.91 4.90
N SER A 37 25.54 7.68 4.36
CA SER A 37 25.00 6.39 3.96
C SER A 37 24.13 6.52 2.71
N LYS A 38 23.99 5.41 1.99
CA LYS A 38 23.06 5.26 0.87
C LYS A 38 21.63 4.96 1.31
N ASP A 39 21.43 4.59 2.58
CA ASP A 39 20.09 4.40 3.14
C ASP A 39 19.70 5.61 3.98
N ILE A 40 18.59 6.26 3.63
CA ILE A 40 18.05 7.40 4.37
C ILE A 40 17.76 7.06 5.84
N ALA A 41 17.50 5.78 6.14
CA ALA A 41 17.26 5.31 7.51
C ALA A 41 18.50 5.44 8.41
N GLU A 42 19.69 5.42 7.83
CA GLU A 42 20.98 5.48 8.53
C GLU A 42 21.54 6.92 8.62
N LEU A 43 20.92 7.87 7.90
CA LEU A 43 21.33 9.27 7.94
C LEU A 43 20.96 9.94 9.27
N GLY A 44 21.85 10.81 9.74
CA GLY A 44 21.57 11.66 10.90
C GLY A 44 20.48 12.70 10.60
N GLY A 45 19.82 13.22 11.64
CA GLY A 45 18.70 14.17 11.48
C GLY A 45 19.05 15.43 10.67
N GLY A 46 20.28 15.94 10.79
CA GLY A 46 20.76 17.06 9.98
C GLY A 46 20.93 16.71 8.49
N GLU A 47 21.35 15.48 8.19
CA GLU A 47 21.44 15.00 6.80
C GLU A 47 20.06 14.71 6.21
N LYS A 48 19.14 14.11 6.98
CA LYS A 48 17.76 13.93 6.55
C LYS A 48 17.07 15.25 6.18
N GLN A 49 17.33 16.33 6.93
CA GLN A 49 16.82 17.65 6.58
C GLN A 49 17.42 18.17 5.25
N ARG A 50 18.74 18.00 5.07
CA ARG A 50 19.41 18.33 3.80
C ARG A 50 18.84 17.53 2.62
N VAL A 51 18.42 16.28 2.83
CA VAL A 51 17.76 15.48 1.78
C VAL A 51 16.49 16.18 1.28
N VAL A 52 15.68 16.75 2.17
CA VAL A 52 14.46 17.49 1.78
C VAL A 52 14.81 18.71 0.92
N GLU A 53 15.80 19.49 1.35
CA GLU A 53 16.26 20.69 0.64
C GLU A 53 16.85 20.33 -0.74
N CYS A 54 17.81 19.41 -0.76
CA CYS A 54 18.45 18.96 -2.00
C CYS A 54 17.45 18.32 -2.98
N TYR A 55 16.44 17.59 -2.48
CA TYR A 55 15.39 17.01 -3.32
C TYR A 55 14.51 18.08 -3.95
N ALA A 56 14.13 19.11 -3.18
CA ALA A 56 13.28 20.20 -3.66
C ALA A 56 13.98 21.07 -4.71
N ASP A 57 15.29 21.29 -4.56
CA ASP A 57 16.10 22.10 -5.47
C ASP A 57 16.58 21.33 -6.71
N ASP A 58 16.50 19.99 -6.70
CA ASP A 58 16.90 19.16 -7.83
C ASP A 58 15.82 19.17 -8.93
N PHE A 59 16.23 19.57 -10.13
CA PHE A 59 15.33 19.69 -11.29
C PHE A 59 14.68 18.36 -11.71
N ASP A 60 15.44 17.27 -11.68
CA ASP A 60 14.96 15.95 -12.11
C ASP A 60 14.10 15.29 -11.04
N TRP A 61 14.44 15.51 -9.77
CA TRP A 61 13.80 14.85 -8.64
C TRP A 61 12.63 15.63 -8.05
N GLY A 62 12.74 16.96 -7.92
CA GLY A 62 11.69 17.79 -7.33
C GLY A 62 10.35 17.73 -8.08
N SER A 63 10.38 17.37 -9.37
CA SER A 63 9.18 17.18 -10.20
C SER A 63 8.48 15.82 -10.00
N LYS A 64 9.11 14.85 -9.32
CA LYS A 64 8.57 13.49 -9.12
C LYS A 64 7.51 13.39 -8.01
N GLY A 65 7.21 14.51 -7.35
CA GLY A 65 6.21 14.61 -6.29
C GLY A 65 6.81 14.64 -4.88
N PRO A 66 5.98 14.63 -3.81
CA PRO A 66 6.44 14.80 -2.43
C PRO A 66 7.25 13.60 -1.92
N ILE A 67 8.10 13.81 -0.93
CA ILE A 67 8.84 12.73 -0.26
C ILE A 67 8.52 12.70 1.23
N GLU A 68 8.81 11.57 1.85
CA GLU A 68 8.81 11.41 3.30
C GLU A 68 10.18 10.86 3.72
N ILE A 69 10.75 11.37 4.81
CA ILE A 69 12.12 11.04 5.23
C ILE A 69 12.16 10.06 6.42
N GLU A 70 11.00 9.74 6.96
CA GLU A 70 10.81 8.74 7.99
C GLU A 70 10.01 7.56 7.44
N PRO A 71 10.26 6.32 7.92
CA PRO A 71 9.50 5.18 7.51
C PRO A 71 8.03 5.30 7.94
N ALA A 72 7.13 4.79 7.11
CA ALA A 72 5.70 4.79 7.42
C ALA A 72 5.42 4.00 8.71
N ALA A 73 4.55 4.54 9.55
CA ALA A 73 4.02 3.82 10.70
C ALA A 73 3.27 2.55 10.26
N GLU A 74 3.33 1.50 11.09
CA GLU A 74 2.60 0.27 10.84
C GLU A 74 1.12 0.41 11.24
N GLU A 75 0.28 0.78 10.28
CA GLU A 75 -1.17 0.79 10.46
C GLU A 75 -1.74 -0.59 10.10
N ARG A 76 -2.17 -1.35 11.11
CA ARG A 76 -2.72 -2.72 10.93
C ARG A 76 -4.15 -2.83 11.43
N VAL A 77 -5.02 -3.33 10.55
CA VAL A 77 -6.40 -3.71 10.88
C VAL A 77 -6.49 -5.23 10.97
N VAL A 78 -6.86 -5.75 12.14
CA VAL A 78 -7.12 -7.19 12.35
C VAL A 78 -8.63 -7.44 12.29
N ILE A 79 -9.04 -8.42 11.49
CA ILE A 79 -10.44 -8.74 11.21
C ILE A 79 -10.70 -10.19 11.64
N GLU A 80 -11.69 -10.38 12.49
CA GLU A 80 -12.23 -11.70 12.84
C GLU A 80 -13.33 -12.08 11.85
N LEU A 81 -13.28 -13.31 11.34
CA LEU A 81 -14.17 -13.82 10.31
C LEU A 81 -15.15 -14.84 10.91
N PHE A 82 -16.44 -14.63 10.68
CA PHE A 82 -17.50 -15.53 11.17
C PHE A 82 -17.70 -16.72 10.22
N ASP A 83 -16.78 -17.69 10.31
CA ASP A 83 -16.72 -18.88 9.46
C ASP A 83 -18.05 -19.67 9.44
N ASP A 84 -18.74 -19.73 10.58
CA ASP A 84 -20.00 -20.46 10.75
C ASP A 84 -21.21 -19.76 10.11
N LYS A 85 -21.16 -18.44 9.95
CA LYS A 85 -22.27 -17.63 9.41
C LYS A 85 -22.25 -17.49 7.90
N ALA A 86 -21.05 -17.31 7.33
CA ALA A 86 -20.91 -17.00 5.91
C ALA A 86 -19.67 -17.67 5.29
N PRO A 87 -19.59 -19.01 5.27
CA PRO A 87 -18.37 -19.74 4.93
C PRO A 87 -17.83 -19.39 3.54
N LEU A 88 -18.70 -19.23 2.54
CA LEU A 88 -18.29 -18.88 1.17
C LEU A 88 -17.74 -17.45 1.07
N ALA A 89 -18.30 -16.50 1.84
CA ALA A 89 -17.84 -15.12 1.83
C ALA A 89 -16.51 -14.98 2.59
N VAL A 90 -16.39 -15.70 3.70
CA VAL A 90 -15.16 -15.75 4.52
C VAL A 90 -14.01 -16.35 3.72
N GLU A 91 -14.21 -17.49 3.06
CA GLU A 91 -13.18 -18.09 2.21
C GLU A 91 -12.75 -17.16 1.06
N ASN A 92 -13.71 -16.46 0.44
CA ASN A 92 -13.40 -15.47 -0.60
C ASN A 92 -12.56 -14.30 -0.06
N PHE A 93 -12.93 -13.75 1.09
CA PHE A 93 -12.21 -12.65 1.73
C PHE A 93 -10.80 -13.09 2.17
N ARG A 94 -10.69 -14.26 2.78
CA ARG A 94 -9.41 -14.86 3.20
C ARG A 94 -8.48 -15.05 1.99
N ALA A 95 -9.00 -15.61 0.90
CA ALA A 95 -8.24 -15.82 -0.33
C ALA A 95 -7.74 -14.52 -0.96
N LEU A 96 -8.53 -13.43 -0.91
CA LEU A 96 -8.09 -12.10 -1.35
C LEU A 96 -7.04 -11.49 -0.42
N CYS A 97 -7.10 -11.79 0.88
CA CYS A 97 -6.07 -11.36 1.84
C CYS A 97 -4.73 -12.08 1.59
N THR A 98 -4.74 -13.37 1.25
CA THR A 98 -3.50 -14.16 1.03
C THR A 98 -2.97 -14.09 -0.40
N GLY A 99 -3.83 -13.82 -1.38
CA GLY A 99 -3.46 -13.91 -2.80
C GLY A 99 -3.28 -15.34 -3.32
N GLU A 100 -3.66 -16.36 -2.53
CA GLU A 100 -3.40 -17.78 -2.82
C GLU A 100 -4.04 -18.30 -4.11
N LYS A 101 -5.04 -17.57 -4.65
CA LYS A 101 -5.75 -17.95 -5.88
C LYS A 101 -5.05 -17.46 -7.15
N GLY A 102 -3.91 -16.77 -7.04
CA GLY A 102 -3.09 -16.36 -8.17
C GLY A 102 -3.72 -15.23 -8.98
N MET A 103 -3.71 -15.34 -10.31
CA MET A 103 -4.22 -14.28 -11.20
C MET A 103 -5.71 -14.43 -11.48
N SER A 104 -6.41 -13.30 -11.52
CA SER A 104 -7.80 -13.26 -11.97
C SER A 104 -7.91 -13.64 -13.43
N LYS A 105 -8.78 -14.61 -13.73
CA LYS A 105 -9.07 -15.09 -15.08
C LYS A 105 -9.67 -14.01 -16.00
N ASN A 106 -10.28 -12.97 -15.42
CA ASN A 106 -11.08 -12.00 -16.16
C ASN A 106 -10.38 -10.67 -16.41
N CYS A 107 -9.42 -10.30 -15.56
CA CYS A 107 -8.80 -8.96 -15.59
C CYS A 107 -7.27 -8.99 -15.54
N ALA A 108 -6.66 -10.19 -15.61
CA ALA A 108 -5.20 -10.37 -15.62
C ALA A 108 -4.43 -9.67 -14.48
N VAL A 109 -5.14 -9.30 -13.41
CA VAL A 109 -4.59 -8.73 -12.18
C VAL A 109 -4.58 -9.79 -11.08
N PRO A 110 -3.66 -9.73 -10.11
CA PRO A 110 -3.64 -10.64 -8.97
C PRO A 110 -4.97 -10.61 -8.22
N TYR A 111 -5.43 -11.80 -7.82
CA TYR A 111 -6.59 -11.96 -6.95
C TYR A 111 -6.19 -11.68 -5.50
N HIS A 112 -5.83 -10.42 -5.21
CA HIS A 112 -5.21 -10.04 -3.95
C HIS A 112 -5.52 -8.59 -3.58
N TYR A 113 -5.73 -8.31 -2.28
CA TYR A 113 -5.90 -6.95 -1.77
C TYR A 113 -4.61 -6.11 -1.68
N LYS A 114 -3.42 -6.73 -1.81
CA LYS A 114 -2.17 -5.96 -1.78
C LYS A 114 -2.13 -4.96 -2.94
N GLY A 115 -1.91 -3.68 -2.62
CA GLY A 115 -1.91 -2.58 -3.58
C GLY A 115 -3.30 -2.08 -3.99
N VAL A 116 -4.37 -2.58 -3.37
CA VAL A 116 -5.74 -2.14 -3.65
C VAL A 116 -6.10 -0.95 -2.79
N LYS A 117 -6.68 0.09 -3.41
CA LYS A 117 -7.04 1.34 -2.75
C LYS A 117 -8.41 1.26 -2.07
N PHE A 118 -8.57 2.00 -0.98
CA PHE A 118 -9.87 2.45 -0.52
C PHE A 118 -10.34 3.59 -1.42
N HIS A 119 -11.08 3.25 -2.47
CA HIS A 119 -11.52 4.20 -3.49
C HIS A 119 -12.66 5.12 -3.00
N ARG A 120 -13.29 4.80 -1.86
CA ARG A 120 -14.36 5.62 -1.28
C ARG A 120 -14.28 5.64 0.24
N VAL A 121 -14.13 6.83 0.81
CA VAL A 121 -14.10 7.07 2.26
C VAL A 121 -15.13 8.14 2.60
N VAL A 122 -16.05 7.83 3.53
CA VAL A 122 -17.08 8.75 4.00
C VAL A 122 -16.92 8.91 5.51
N LYS A 123 -16.50 10.09 5.94
CA LYS A 123 -16.26 10.41 7.36
C LYS A 123 -17.53 10.19 8.18
N GLY A 124 -17.39 9.49 9.31
CA GLY A 124 -18.50 9.17 10.21
C GLY A 124 -19.40 8.04 9.72
N PHE A 125 -19.05 7.37 8.61
CA PHE A 125 -19.84 6.27 8.08
C PHE A 125 -19.01 5.03 7.77
N MET A 126 -18.23 5.03 6.67
CA MET A 126 -17.52 3.83 6.21
C MET A 126 -16.33 4.15 5.29
N MET A 127 -15.49 3.14 5.10
CA MET A 127 -14.45 3.07 4.09
C MET A 127 -14.70 1.84 3.20
N GLN A 128 -14.62 2.02 1.89
CA GLN A 128 -14.86 0.98 0.91
C GLN A 128 -13.64 0.81 0.00
N GLY A 129 -13.21 -0.44 -0.12
CA GLY A 129 -12.11 -0.87 -0.98
C GLY A 129 -12.46 -2.17 -1.69
N GLY A 130 -11.44 -2.96 -2.04
CA GLY A 130 -11.62 -4.31 -2.60
C GLY A 130 -11.83 -4.38 -4.11
N ASP A 131 -11.86 -3.25 -4.81
CA ASP A 131 -11.80 -3.22 -6.27
C ASP A 131 -10.36 -3.38 -6.75
N PHE A 132 -9.91 -4.63 -6.87
CA PHE A 132 -8.57 -4.98 -7.31
C PHE A 132 -8.35 -4.83 -8.82
N ALA A 133 -9.41 -4.62 -9.62
CA ALA A 133 -9.32 -4.56 -11.07
C ALA A 133 -9.26 -3.13 -11.61
N MET A 134 -10.21 -2.28 -11.18
CA MET A 134 -10.34 -0.92 -11.70
C MET A 134 -9.97 0.15 -10.65
N GLN A 135 -9.83 -0.24 -9.38
CA GLN A 135 -9.49 0.62 -8.26
C GLN A 135 -10.39 1.87 -8.11
N ASN A 136 -11.61 1.82 -8.63
CA ASN A 136 -12.54 2.96 -8.64
C ASN A 136 -13.98 2.58 -8.25
N GLY A 137 -14.22 1.31 -7.91
CA GLY A 137 -15.52 0.78 -7.50
C GLY A 137 -16.33 0.16 -8.64
N SER A 138 -15.84 0.20 -9.88
CA SER A 138 -16.52 -0.40 -11.05
C SER A 138 -16.05 -1.83 -11.34
N GLY A 139 -14.99 -2.31 -10.67
CA GLY A 139 -14.45 -3.66 -10.80
C GLY A 139 -14.67 -4.53 -9.55
N GLY A 140 -13.90 -5.62 -9.44
CA GLY A 140 -13.91 -6.50 -8.25
C GLY A 140 -14.99 -7.60 -8.28
N GLY A 141 -14.92 -8.50 -9.25
CA GLY A 141 -15.71 -9.74 -9.21
C GLY A 141 -15.12 -10.73 -8.21
N GLY A 142 -15.94 -11.31 -7.33
CA GLY A 142 -15.53 -12.42 -6.46
C GLY A 142 -15.07 -13.65 -7.25
N ASN A 143 -14.51 -14.65 -6.54
CA ASN A 143 -14.05 -15.92 -7.15
C ASN A 143 -15.14 -16.67 -7.94
N TRP A 144 -16.41 -16.33 -7.72
CA TRP A 144 -17.58 -17.01 -8.25
C TRP A 144 -18.17 -16.39 -9.53
N GLY A 145 -17.40 -15.58 -10.26
CA GLY A 145 -17.85 -14.94 -11.49
C GLY A 145 -18.68 -13.68 -11.23
N LYS A 146 -18.91 -12.90 -12.29
CA LYS A 146 -19.81 -11.74 -12.23
C LYS A 146 -21.18 -12.21 -11.74
N LYS A 147 -21.67 -11.65 -10.64
CA LYS A 147 -23.13 -11.59 -10.42
C LYS A 147 -23.67 -10.63 -11.49
N VAL A 148 -24.30 -11.20 -12.50
CA VAL A 148 -25.31 -10.53 -13.32
C VAL A 148 -26.56 -10.30 -12.50
#